data_AF-A0A364L7W2-F1
#
_entry.id   AF-A0A364L7W2-F1
#
_cell.length_a   1.000
_cell.length_b   1.000
_cell.length_c   1.000
_cell.angle_alpha   90.00
_cell.angle_beta   90.00
_cell.angle_gamma   90.00
#
_symmetry.space_group_name_H-M   'P 1'
#
loop_
_entity.id
_entity.type
_entity.pdbx_description
1 polymer ?
#
loop_
_entity_poly.entity_id
_entity_poly.type
_entity_poly.pdbx_seq_one_letter_code
_entity_poly.pdbx_strand_id
1 'polypeptide(L)'
;MGVDQDKVDKIRAFADRGRNLEKQYGDSPLSLDAIQHYNRRLDDTIQSLQDHVKRQEDALRKASHMASNYIKGFITNVDIATRQQLKDEQDDLEDAKRIHEGLRARIQRIKREQSENSTKSPSELADDFVNAERKKTRALKSSSSKLRKDLEQFIDEHLASQLAAEDLGGPVVGDIMEVPDSTLEAGYTAHGKPKKPKSSSAQNDDDDDPRQQRIDNLLRRQRGEDDDGSNAAPRNKREAAAVAMRELINSLLESGTSYVELPRESAASRFLVRVKVAQLHPRDARRIRLIDFGRSFED
;
A
#
# COMPACT_ATOMS: atom_id res chain seq x y z
N MET A 1 -6.08 -40.82 79.81
CA MET A 1 -6.21 -39.40 79.40
C MET A 1 -6.60 -38.61 80.63
N GLY A 2 -5.70 -37.80 81.18
CA GLY A 2 -6.01 -36.92 82.32
C GLY A 2 -6.70 -35.65 81.82
N VAL A 3 -7.86 -35.32 82.37
CA VAL A 3 -8.55 -34.05 82.05
C VAL A 3 -7.73 -32.92 82.65
N ASP A 4 -7.38 -31.95 81.80
CA ASP A 4 -6.59 -30.76 82.15
C ASP A 4 -7.28 -29.96 83.27
N GLN A 5 -6.56 -29.73 84.38
CA GLN A 5 -7.09 -29.13 85.60
C GLN A 5 -7.65 -27.72 85.34
N ASP A 6 -7.04 -26.98 84.41
CA ASP A 6 -7.50 -25.65 83.98
C ASP A 6 -8.89 -25.70 83.32
N LYS A 7 -9.21 -26.79 82.60
CA LYS A 7 -10.55 -26.99 82.05
C LYS A 7 -11.57 -27.29 83.16
N VAL A 8 -11.19 -28.06 84.16
CA VAL A 8 -12.05 -28.38 85.32
C VAL A 8 -12.33 -27.11 86.13
N ASP A 9 -11.33 -26.27 86.34
CA ASP A 9 -11.48 -25.01 87.08
C ASP A 9 -12.32 -24.00 86.31
N LYS A 10 -12.20 -23.94 84.97
CA LYS A 10 -13.10 -23.16 84.11
C LYS A 10 -14.54 -23.65 84.18
N ILE A 11 -14.77 -24.96 84.22
CA ILE A 11 -16.11 -25.56 84.34
C ILE A 11 -16.71 -25.25 85.71
N ARG A 12 -15.93 -25.33 86.80
CA ARG A 12 -16.38 -24.94 88.15
C ARG A 12 -16.72 -23.45 88.21
N ALA A 13 -15.84 -22.59 87.70
CA ALA A 13 -16.08 -21.15 87.64
C ALA A 13 -17.27 -20.77 86.75
N PHE A 14 -17.60 -21.59 85.74
CA PHE A 14 -18.81 -21.42 84.94
C PHE A 14 -20.06 -21.86 85.72
N ALA A 15 -20.01 -23.02 86.38
CA ALA A 15 -21.12 -23.54 87.19
C ALA A 15 -21.46 -22.62 88.38
N ASP A 16 -20.45 -22.05 89.02
CA ASP A 16 -20.64 -21.13 90.15
C ASP A 16 -21.14 -19.75 89.68
N ARG A 17 -20.70 -19.28 88.50
CA ARG A 17 -21.30 -18.11 87.86
C ARG A 17 -22.76 -18.35 87.48
N GLY A 18 -23.10 -19.52 86.95
CA GLY A 18 -24.48 -19.91 86.65
C GLY A 18 -25.38 -19.88 87.89
N ARG A 19 -24.93 -20.51 88.99
CA ARG A 19 -25.68 -20.51 90.27
C ARG A 19 -25.86 -19.12 90.87
N ASN A 20 -24.85 -18.24 90.75
CA ASN A 20 -24.97 -16.86 91.21
C ASN A 20 -25.90 -16.03 90.32
N LEU A 21 -25.91 -16.28 89.00
CA LEU A 21 -26.82 -15.64 88.06
C LEU A 21 -28.28 -16.05 88.33
N GLU A 22 -28.53 -17.33 88.59
CA GLU A 22 -29.87 -17.85 88.92
C GLU A 22 -30.42 -17.23 90.21
N LYS A 23 -29.56 -17.05 91.24
CA LYS A 23 -29.94 -16.32 92.46
C LYS A 23 -30.28 -14.86 92.17
N GLN A 24 -29.49 -14.18 91.34
CA GLN A 24 -29.75 -12.78 90.95
C GLN A 24 -31.05 -12.62 90.15
N TYR A 25 -31.42 -13.60 89.31
CA TYR A 25 -32.70 -13.60 88.61
C TYR A 25 -33.91 -13.89 89.52
N GLY A 26 -33.71 -14.60 90.63
CA GLY A 26 -34.73 -14.83 91.65
C GLY A 26 -35.11 -13.57 92.44
N ASP A 27 -34.14 -12.69 92.71
CA ASP A 27 -34.33 -11.49 93.54
C ASP A 27 -34.69 -10.22 92.74
N SER A 28 -34.48 -10.21 91.43
CA SER A 28 -34.91 -9.12 90.54
C SER A 28 -35.24 -9.68 89.16
N PRO A 29 -36.53 -9.86 88.81
CA PRO A 29 -36.88 -10.26 87.45
C PRO A 29 -36.34 -9.20 86.49
N LEU A 30 -35.71 -9.65 85.40
CA LEU A 30 -35.22 -8.77 84.34
C LEU A 30 -36.25 -7.71 84.00
N SER A 31 -35.89 -6.44 84.21
CA SER A 31 -36.71 -5.32 83.76
C SER A 31 -37.03 -5.51 82.27
N LEU A 32 -38.30 -5.32 81.90
CA LEU A 32 -38.76 -5.41 80.53
C LEU A 32 -37.90 -4.54 79.58
N ASP A 33 -37.41 -3.41 80.07
CA ASP A 33 -36.55 -2.47 79.34
C ASP A 33 -35.14 -3.05 79.09
N ALA A 34 -34.59 -3.82 80.04
CA ALA A 34 -33.29 -4.49 79.89
C ALA A 34 -33.35 -5.62 78.85
N ILE A 35 -34.47 -6.35 78.78
CA ILE A 35 -34.72 -7.37 77.76
C ILE A 35 -34.84 -6.72 76.38
N GLN A 36 -35.58 -5.61 76.27
CA GLN A 36 -35.71 -4.87 75.01
C GLN A 36 -34.39 -4.30 74.52
N HIS A 37 -33.57 -3.74 75.42
CA HIS A 37 -32.23 -3.24 75.09
C HIS A 37 -31.30 -4.37 74.61
N TYR A 38 -31.34 -5.53 75.28
CA TYR A 38 -30.55 -6.69 74.86
C TYR A 38 -30.99 -7.23 73.50
N ASN A 39 -32.30 -7.30 73.25
CA ASN A 39 -32.83 -7.71 71.94
C ASN A 39 -32.43 -6.76 70.82
N ARG A 40 -32.50 -5.44 71.02
CA ARG A 40 -31.99 -4.46 70.04
C ARG A 40 -30.50 -4.67 69.75
N ARG A 41 -29.69 -4.91 70.78
CA ARG A 41 -28.26 -5.17 70.61
C ARG A 41 -28.01 -6.48 69.85
N LEU A 42 -28.82 -7.51 70.08
CA LEU A 42 -28.78 -8.74 69.29
C LEU A 42 -29.13 -8.46 67.83
N ASP A 43 -30.22 -7.75 67.57
CA ASP A 43 -30.65 -7.37 66.22
C ASP A 43 -29.55 -6.57 65.49
N ASP A 44 -28.92 -5.60 66.16
CA ASP A 44 -27.80 -4.82 65.62
C ASP A 44 -26.59 -5.70 65.28
N THR A 45 -26.25 -6.66 66.16
CA THR A 45 -25.14 -7.60 65.89
C THR A 45 -25.46 -8.56 64.75
N ILE A 46 -26.70 -9.04 64.65
CA ILE A 46 -27.16 -9.90 63.55
C ILE A 46 -27.09 -9.13 62.24
N GLN A 47 -27.58 -7.88 62.22
CA GLN A 47 -27.53 -7.02 61.04
C GLN A 47 -26.08 -6.75 60.61
N SER A 48 -25.20 -6.40 61.54
CA SER A 48 -23.78 -6.18 61.25
C SER A 48 -23.09 -7.42 60.70
N LEU A 49 -23.43 -8.61 61.19
CA LEU A 49 -22.88 -9.87 60.69
C LEU A 49 -23.41 -10.18 59.28
N GLN A 50 -24.70 -9.99 59.04
CA GLN A 50 -25.30 -10.15 57.72
C GLN A 50 -24.67 -9.21 56.70
N ASP A 51 -24.45 -7.94 57.06
CA ASP A 51 -23.77 -6.97 56.21
C ASP A 51 -22.30 -7.32 55.96
N HIS A 52 -21.64 -7.98 56.92
CA HIS A 52 -20.27 -8.44 56.75
C HIS A 52 -20.20 -9.65 55.81
N VAL A 53 -21.08 -10.63 55.99
CA VAL A 53 -21.19 -11.82 55.11
C VAL A 53 -21.50 -11.38 53.68
N LYS A 54 -22.47 -10.48 53.49
CA LYS A 54 -22.83 -9.96 52.17
C LYS A 54 -21.64 -9.30 51.47
N ARG A 55 -20.87 -8.47 52.19
CA ARG A 55 -19.64 -7.86 51.66
C ARG A 55 -18.58 -8.90 51.29
N GLN A 56 -18.43 -9.96 52.08
CA GLN A 56 -17.51 -11.06 51.77
C GLN A 56 -17.96 -11.83 50.52
N GLU A 57 -19.25 -12.14 50.41
CA GLU A 57 -19.81 -12.82 49.23
C GLU A 57 -19.63 -11.99 47.95
N ASP A 58 -19.88 -10.68 48.02
CA ASP A 58 -19.67 -9.77 46.88
C ASP A 58 -18.19 -9.70 46.47
N ALA A 59 -17.27 -9.65 47.45
CA ALA A 59 -15.84 -9.67 47.19
C ALA A 59 -15.40 -11.00 46.56
N LEU A 60 -15.91 -12.13 47.04
CA LEU A 60 -15.65 -13.46 46.47
C LEU A 60 -16.21 -13.59 45.05
N ARG A 61 -17.42 -13.10 44.79
CA ARG A 61 -17.99 -13.06 43.44
C ARG A 61 -17.13 -12.25 42.49
N LYS A 62 -16.64 -11.08 42.93
CA LYS A 62 -15.77 -10.22 42.12
C LYS A 62 -14.42 -10.89 41.84
N ALA A 63 -13.79 -11.49 42.84
CA ALA A 63 -12.55 -12.23 42.68
C ALA A 63 -12.72 -13.43 41.72
N SER A 64 -13.82 -14.18 41.86
CA SER A 64 -14.16 -15.29 40.96
C SER A 64 -14.33 -14.83 39.51
N HIS A 65 -15.04 -13.71 39.27
CA HIS A 65 -15.18 -13.14 37.93
C HIS A 65 -13.84 -12.69 37.34
N MET A 66 -12.97 -12.05 38.14
CA MET A 66 -11.64 -11.66 37.68
C MET A 66 -10.78 -12.88 37.32
N ALA A 67 -10.78 -13.91 38.17
CA ALA A 67 -10.05 -15.15 37.91
C ALA A 67 -10.56 -15.84 36.64
N SER A 68 -11.88 -15.92 36.45
CA SER A 68 -12.49 -16.48 35.24
C SER A 68 -12.08 -15.71 33.98
N ASN A 69 -12.12 -14.37 34.02
CA ASN A 69 -11.70 -13.53 32.89
C ASN A 69 -10.21 -13.67 32.59
N TYR A 70 -9.37 -13.76 33.61
CA TYR A 70 -7.93 -13.95 33.44
C TYR A 70 -7.61 -15.29 32.77
N ILE A 71 -8.24 -16.37 33.25
CA ILE A 71 -8.10 -17.71 32.66
C ILE A 71 -8.60 -17.70 31.22
N LYS A 72 -9.76 -17.09 30.96
CA LYS A 72 -10.32 -17.00 29.61
C LYS A 72 -9.39 -16.24 28.65
N GLY A 73 -8.85 -15.10 29.09
CA GLY A 73 -7.89 -14.32 28.31
C GLY A 73 -6.58 -15.08 28.03
N PHE A 74 -6.09 -15.83 29.01
CA PHE A 74 -4.91 -16.68 28.84
C PHE A 74 -5.15 -17.78 27.80
N ILE A 75 -6.27 -18.52 27.90
CA ILE A 75 -6.63 -19.58 26.95
C ILE A 75 -6.75 -19.01 25.54
N THR A 76 -7.46 -17.89 25.37
CA THR A 76 -7.61 -17.28 24.03
C THR A 76 -6.28 -16.86 23.42
N ASN A 77 -5.36 -16.32 24.22
CA ASN A 77 -4.05 -15.90 23.72
C ASN A 77 -3.18 -17.10 23.32
N VAL A 78 -3.21 -18.18 24.10
CA VAL A 78 -2.53 -19.44 23.76
C VAL A 78 -3.12 -20.05 22.49
N ASP A 79 -4.44 -20.05 22.34
CA ASP A 79 -5.12 -20.56 21.14
C ASP A 79 -4.76 -19.74 19.88
N ILE A 80 -4.63 -18.42 20.00
CA ILE A 80 -4.22 -17.56 18.89
C ILE A 80 -2.76 -17.82 18.52
N ALA A 81 -1.87 -17.86 19.52
CA ALA A 81 -0.44 -18.09 19.29
C ALA A 81 -0.18 -19.46 18.65
N THR A 82 -0.85 -20.51 19.14
CA THR A 82 -0.71 -21.88 18.59
C THR A 82 -1.28 -21.99 17.18
N ARG A 83 -2.40 -21.34 16.88
CA ARG A 83 -2.93 -21.27 15.51
C ARG A 83 -2.01 -20.53 14.55
N GLN A 84 -1.37 -19.46 15.03
CA GLN A 84 -0.42 -18.71 14.23
C GLN A 84 0.82 -19.54 13.92
N GLN A 85 1.42 -20.18 14.93
CA GLN A 85 2.55 -21.10 14.73
C GLN A 85 2.20 -22.25 13.77
N LEU A 86 1.01 -22.84 13.92
CA LEU A 86 0.55 -23.91 13.04
C LEU A 86 0.43 -23.42 11.59
N LYS A 87 -0.06 -22.19 11.38
CA LYS A 87 -0.14 -21.59 10.05
C LYS A 87 1.26 -21.37 9.46
N ASP A 88 2.18 -20.80 10.24
CA ASP A 88 3.55 -20.56 9.79
C ASP A 88 4.24 -21.89 9.42
N GLU A 89 4.10 -22.94 10.24
CA GLU A 89 4.60 -24.28 9.93
C GLU A 89 3.94 -24.92 8.70
N GLN A 90 2.67 -24.64 8.45
CA GLN A 90 1.97 -25.09 7.23
C GLN A 90 2.53 -24.41 5.98
N ASP A 91 2.72 -23.09 6.03
CA ASP A 91 3.28 -22.32 4.93
C ASP A 91 4.72 -22.78 4.64
N ASP A 92 5.54 -22.98 5.68
CA ASP A 92 6.90 -23.53 5.57
C ASP A 92 6.92 -24.93 4.95
N LEU A 93 5.95 -25.79 5.32
CA LEU A 93 5.82 -27.12 4.75
C LEU A 93 5.42 -27.08 3.28
N GLU A 94 4.53 -26.18 2.89
CA GLU A 94 4.16 -25.99 1.48
C GLU A 94 5.35 -25.53 0.64
N ASP A 95 6.14 -24.57 1.15
CA ASP A 95 7.35 -24.10 0.48
C ASP A 95 8.40 -25.21 0.38
N ALA A 96 8.62 -25.98 1.45
CA ALA A 96 9.51 -27.13 1.42
C ALA A 96 9.07 -28.18 0.39
N LYS A 97 7.77 -28.43 0.24
CA LYS A 97 7.22 -29.33 -0.79
C LYS A 97 7.48 -28.80 -2.20
N ARG A 98 7.26 -27.51 -2.45
CA ARG A 98 7.55 -26.88 -3.75
C ARG A 98 9.02 -26.96 -4.11
N ILE A 99 9.91 -26.69 -3.15
CA ILE A 99 11.36 -26.83 -3.32
C ILE A 99 11.71 -28.29 -3.64
N HIS A 100 11.15 -29.25 -2.89
CA HIS A 100 11.40 -30.67 -3.12
C HIS A 100 10.94 -31.13 -4.50
N GLU A 101 9.75 -30.73 -4.96
CA GLU A 101 9.26 -31.01 -6.30
C GLU A 101 10.15 -30.39 -7.39
N GLY A 102 10.54 -29.13 -7.22
CA GLY A 102 11.45 -28.44 -8.13
C GLY A 102 12.82 -29.14 -8.23
N LEU A 103 13.39 -29.54 -7.10
CA LEU A 103 14.65 -30.29 -7.05
C LEU A 103 14.50 -31.68 -7.71
N ARG A 104 13.40 -32.39 -7.45
CA ARG A 104 13.13 -33.70 -8.07
C ARG A 104 13.01 -33.59 -9.59
N ALA A 105 12.28 -32.59 -10.08
CA ALA A 105 12.16 -32.31 -11.52
C ALA A 105 13.53 -31.98 -12.13
N ARG A 106 14.34 -31.16 -11.46
CA ARG A 106 15.71 -30.83 -11.90
C ARG A 106 16.61 -32.05 -11.94
N ILE A 107 16.59 -32.92 -10.94
CA ILE A 107 17.36 -34.18 -10.92
C ILE A 107 16.96 -35.08 -12.07
N GLN A 108 15.65 -35.24 -12.32
CA GLN A 108 15.16 -36.04 -13.44
C GLN A 108 15.62 -35.47 -14.79
N ARG A 109 15.54 -34.14 -14.95
CA ARG A 109 16.03 -33.45 -16.16
C ARG A 109 17.52 -33.66 -16.37
N ILE A 110 18.34 -33.48 -15.33
CA ILE A 110 19.80 -33.69 -15.41
C ILE A 110 20.13 -35.14 -15.76
N LYS A 111 19.45 -36.12 -15.14
CA LYS A 111 19.65 -37.54 -15.48
C LYS A 111 19.30 -37.84 -16.94
N ARG A 112 18.21 -37.26 -17.44
CA ARG A 112 17.82 -37.38 -18.84
C ARG A 112 18.86 -36.73 -19.77
N GLU A 113 19.26 -35.50 -19.49
CA GLU A 113 20.30 -34.79 -20.26
C GLU A 113 21.62 -35.56 -20.25
N GLN A 114 22.04 -36.13 -19.12
CA GLN A 114 23.24 -36.98 -19.05
C GLN A 114 23.12 -38.24 -19.92
N SER A 115 21.95 -38.90 -19.92
CA SER A 115 21.73 -40.06 -20.79
C SER A 115 21.73 -39.69 -22.27
N GLU A 116 21.11 -38.57 -22.64
CA GLU A 116 21.06 -38.08 -24.03
C GLU A 116 22.40 -37.52 -24.50
N ASN A 117 23.21 -36.97 -23.59
CA ASN A 117 24.53 -36.45 -23.91
C ASN A 117 25.60 -37.55 -23.94
N SER A 118 25.39 -38.68 -23.25
CA SER A 118 26.32 -39.83 -23.29
C SER A 118 26.38 -40.52 -24.66
N THR A 119 25.37 -40.32 -25.50
CA THR A 119 25.31 -40.89 -26.86
C THR A 119 25.79 -39.93 -27.95
N LYS A 120 25.98 -38.65 -27.62
CA LYS A 120 26.39 -37.60 -28.57
C LYS A 120 27.91 -37.36 -28.52
N SER A 121 28.49 -37.04 -29.67
CA SER A 121 29.89 -36.62 -29.73
C SER A 121 30.08 -35.27 -29.03
N PRO A 122 31.25 -34.99 -28.41
CA PRO A 122 31.58 -33.68 -27.86
C PRO A 122 31.39 -32.51 -28.85
N SER A 123 31.60 -32.76 -30.15
CA SER A 123 31.34 -31.77 -31.21
C SER A 123 29.86 -31.47 -31.39
N GLU A 124 29.01 -32.49 -31.34
CA GLU A 124 27.55 -32.36 -31.47
C GLU A 124 26.96 -31.63 -30.25
N LEU A 125 27.51 -31.87 -29.05
CA LEU A 125 27.12 -31.15 -27.84
C LEU A 125 27.45 -29.66 -27.92
N ALA A 126 28.61 -29.31 -28.47
CA ALA A 126 29.01 -27.92 -28.68
C ALA A 126 28.07 -27.22 -29.68
N ASP A 127 27.74 -27.88 -30.79
CA ASP A 127 26.80 -27.36 -31.78
C ASP A 127 25.39 -27.19 -31.20
N ASP A 128 24.90 -28.15 -30.41
CA ASP A 128 23.62 -28.05 -29.71
C ASP A 128 23.59 -26.87 -28.73
N PHE A 129 24.65 -26.65 -27.97
CA PHE A 129 24.77 -25.52 -27.06
C PHE A 129 24.73 -24.17 -27.81
N VAL A 130 25.53 -24.05 -28.87
CA VAL A 130 25.55 -22.85 -29.72
C VAL A 130 24.17 -22.62 -30.36
N ASN A 131 23.51 -23.68 -30.82
CA ASN A 131 22.18 -23.59 -31.40
C ASN A 131 21.12 -23.20 -30.36
N ALA A 132 21.22 -23.69 -29.12
CA ALA A 132 20.35 -23.30 -28.03
C ALA A 132 20.51 -21.81 -27.68
N GLU A 133 21.74 -21.32 -27.55
CA GLU A 133 22.02 -19.90 -27.30
C GLU A 133 21.57 -19.01 -28.47
N ARG A 134 21.76 -19.45 -29.72
CA ARG A 134 21.23 -18.77 -30.90
C ARG A 134 19.70 -18.73 -30.89
N LYS A 135 19.02 -19.81 -30.49
CA LYS A 135 17.55 -19.85 -30.36
C LYS A 135 17.06 -18.86 -29.29
N LYS A 136 17.70 -18.83 -28.11
CA LYS A 136 17.38 -17.85 -27.05
C LYS A 136 17.58 -16.42 -27.52
N THR A 137 18.72 -16.14 -28.15
CA THR A 137 19.02 -14.80 -28.72
C THR A 137 17.97 -14.38 -29.76
N ARG A 138 17.56 -15.30 -30.65
CA ARG A 138 16.49 -15.04 -31.63
C ARG A 138 15.14 -14.79 -30.97
N ALA A 139 14.80 -15.54 -29.91
CA ALA A 139 13.56 -15.35 -29.17
C ALA A 139 13.52 -14.00 -28.44
N LEU A 140 14.62 -13.61 -27.79
CA LEU A 140 14.78 -12.30 -27.16
C LEU A 140 14.71 -11.16 -28.19
N LYS A 141 15.38 -11.31 -29.33
CA LYS A 141 15.30 -10.33 -30.41
C LYS A 141 13.88 -10.19 -30.97
N SER A 142 13.17 -11.31 -31.15
CA SER A 142 11.78 -11.31 -31.64
C SER A 142 10.83 -10.64 -30.65
N SER A 143 10.88 -11.04 -29.37
CA SER A 143 10.06 -10.44 -28.31
C SER A 143 10.36 -8.96 -28.10
N SER A 144 11.64 -8.56 -28.10
CA SER A 144 12.05 -7.16 -28.06
C SER A 144 11.52 -6.36 -29.26
N SER A 145 11.58 -6.92 -30.47
CA SER A 145 11.03 -6.26 -31.66
C SER A 145 9.51 -6.12 -31.64
N LYS A 146 8.81 -7.09 -31.06
CA LYS A 146 7.36 -7.03 -30.86
C LYS A 146 6.99 -5.95 -29.85
N LEU A 147 7.64 -5.96 -28.68
CA LEU A 147 7.43 -4.95 -27.64
C LEU A 147 7.72 -3.54 -28.15
N ARG A 148 8.78 -3.38 -28.96
CA ARG A 148 9.09 -2.11 -29.60
C ARG A 148 7.96 -1.63 -30.52
N LYS A 149 7.38 -2.50 -31.34
CA LYS A 149 6.24 -2.16 -32.20
C LYS A 149 5.00 -1.78 -31.39
N ASP A 150 4.71 -2.53 -30.34
CA ASP A 150 3.56 -2.26 -29.46
C ASP A 150 3.73 -0.91 -28.74
N LEU A 151 4.95 -0.58 -28.30
CA LEU A 151 5.28 0.73 -27.74
C LEU A 151 5.12 1.86 -28.77
N GLU A 152 5.62 1.66 -29.98
CA GLU A 152 5.49 2.61 -31.08
C GLU A 152 4.01 2.88 -31.41
N GLN A 153 3.18 1.84 -31.49
CA GLN A 153 1.74 1.97 -31.69
C GLN A 153 1.08 2.76 -30.55
N PHE A 154 1.43 2.44 -29.30
CA PHE A 154 0.91 3.16 -28.13
C PHE A 154 1.26 4.65 -28.15
N ILE A 155 2.47 4.98 -28.59
CA ILE A 155 2.91 6.38 -28.72
C ILE A 155 1.99 7.11 -29.71
N ASP A 156 1.72 6.52 -30.88
CA ASP A 156 0.95 7.20 -31.93
C ASP A 156 -0.53 7.35 -31.59
N GLU A 157 -1.12 6.33 -30.97
CA GLU A 157 -2.55 6.26 -30.66
C GLU A 157 -2.93 7.10 -29.44
N HIS A 158 -2.12 7.05 -28.37
CA HIS A 158 -2.49 7.64 -27.09
C HIS A 158 -1.56 8.77 -26.65
N LEU A 159 -0.24 8.55 -26.72
CA LEU A 159 0.71 9.47 -26.08
C LEU A 159 0.92 10.75 -26.90
N ALA A 160 0.90 10.65 -28.22
CA ALA A 160 1.23 11.73 -29.14
C ALA A 160 0.28 12.94 -29.02
N SER A 161 -1.03 12.68 -28.89
CA SER A 161 -2.04 13.75 -28.74
C SER A 161 -1.90 14.47 -27.40
N GLN A 162 -1.63 13.71 -26.34
CA GLN A 162 -1.43 14.24 -25.00
C GLN A 162 -0.12 15.03 -24.89
N LEU A 163 0.97 14.53 -25.47
CA LEU A 163 2.27 15.22 -25.50
C LEU A 163 2.18 16.53 -26.28
N ALA A 164 1.51 16.52 -27.43
CA ALA A 164 1.29 17.72 -28.22
C ALA A 164 0.45 18.76 -27.45
N ALA A 165 -0.53 18.32 -26.66
CA ALA A 165 -1.31 19.22 -25.82
C ALA A 165 -0.44 19.89 -24.74
N GLU A 166 0.40 19.12 -24.04
CA GLU A 166 1.29 19.66 -23.01
C GLU A 166 2.32 20.65 -23.59
N ASP A 167 2.93 20.33 -24.75
CA ASP A 167 3.88 21.23 -25.43
C ASP A 167 3.21 22.56 -25.86
N LEU A 168 1.91 22.57 -26.12
CA LEU A 168 1.12 23.76 -26.42
C LEU A 168 0.67 24.54 -25.16
N GLY A 169 1.11 24.13 -23.97
CA GLY A 169 0.71 24.72 -22.68
C GLY A 169 -0.66 24.24 -22.19
N GLY A 170 -1.11 23.10 -22.69
CA GLY A 170 -2.34 22.42 -22.30
C GLY A 170 -2.20 21.58 -21.03
N PRO A 171 -3.16 20.67 -20.78
CA PRO A 171 -3.14 19.78 -19.62
C PRO A 171 -1.91 18.86 -19.64
N VAL A 172 -1.50 18.39 -18.46
CA VAL A 172 -0.36 17.46 -18.35
C VAL A 172 -0.76 16.11 -18.93
N VAL A 173 0.21 15.41 -19.55
CA VAL A 173 -0.02 14.07 -20.13
C VAL A 173 -0.65 13.14 -19.08
N GLY A 174 -1.78 12.51 -19.40
CA GLY A 174 -2.54 11.64 -18.50
C GLY A 174 -3.66 12.31 -17.68
N ASP A 175 -3.79 13.64 -17.69
CA ASP A 175 -4.91 14.32 -17.02
C ASP A 175 -6.21 14.23 -17.84
N ILE A 176 -6.09 14.22 -19.17
CA ILE A 176 -7.21 14.04 -20.10
C ILE A 176 -6.94 12.79 -20.95
N MET A 177 -7.95 11.92 -21.06
CA MET A 177 -7.82 10.65 -21.78
C MET A 177 -7.61 10.84 -23.28
N GLU A 178 -8.39 11.74 -23.91
CA GLU A 178 -8.35 11.96 -25.36
C GLU A 178 -8.39 13.45 -25.67
N VAL A 179 -7.40 13.93 -26.41
CA VAL A 179 -7.35 15.30 -26.91
C VAL A 179 -7.64 15.25 -28.42
N PRO A 180 -8.80 15.74 -28.88
CA PRO A 180 -9.13 15.72 -30.30
C PRO A 180 -8.23 16.69 -31.06
N ASP A 181 -7.90 16.34 -32.31
CA ASP A 181 -6.98 17.13 -33.16
C ASP A 181 -7.46 18.58 -33.34
N SER A 182 -8.77 18.82 -33.36
CA SER A 182 -9.37 20.16 -33.42
C SER A 182 -8.98 21.07 -32.24
N THR A 183 -8.69 20.49 -31.07
CA THR A 183 -8.25 21.24 -29.88
C THR A 183 -6.75 21.54 -29.93
N LEU A 184 -5.94 20.64 -30.51
CA LEU A 184 -4.51 20.86 -30.75
C LEU A 184 -4.26 21.96 -31.80
N GLU A 185 -5.20 22.12 -32.73
CA GLU A 185 -5.18 23.21 -33.71
C GLU A 185 -5.49 24.56 -33.07
N ALA A 186 -6.58 24.65 -32.28
CA ALA A 186 -6.95 25.87 -31.57
C ALA A 186 -5.90 26.31 -30.53
N GLY A 187 -5.18 25.33 -29.97
CA GLY A 187 -4.13 25.53 -28.97
C GLY A 187 -4.70 25.87 -27.60
N TYR A 188 -3.81 25.99 -26.62
CA TYR A 188 -4.18 26.27 -25.24
C TYR A 188 -3.85 27.72 -24.84
N THR A 189 -4.61 28.22 -23.89
CA THR A 189 -4.27 29.46 -23.17
C THR A 189 -3.18 29.17 -22.13
N ALA A 190 -2.47 30.19 -21.64
CA ALA A 190 -1.43 30.02 -20.61
C ALA A 190 -1.93 29.38 -19.30
N HIS A 191 -3.25 29.25 -19.12
CA HIS A 191 -3.89 28.59 -17.99
C HIS A 191 -4.43 27.19 -18.32
N GLY A 192 -3.98 26.55 -19.40
CA GLY A 192 -4.34 25.17 -19.76
C GLY A 192 -5.77 24.99 -20.29
N LYS A 193 -6.53 26.08 -20.48
CA LYS A 193 -7.87 26.01 -21.08
C LYS A 193 -7.77 26.01 -22.60
N PRO A 194 -8.54 25.15 -23.30
CA PRO A 194 -8.55 25.14 -24.76
C PRO A 194 -9.04 26.49 -25.27
N LYS A 195 -8.31 27.08 -26.23
CA LYS A 195 -8.78 28.29 -26.91
C LYS A 195 -10.01 27.92 -27.73
N LYS A 196 -11.06 28.74 -27.66
CA LYS A 196 -12.20 28.57 -28.56
C LYS A 196 -11.69 28.74 -30.00
N PRO A 197 -12.05 27.85 -30.93
CA PRO A 197 -11.74 28.07 -32.33
C PRO A 197 -12.31 29.43 -32.72
N LYS A 198 -11.54 30.23 -33.47
CA LYS A 198 -12.05 31.44 -34.11
C LYS A 198 -13.12 31.01 -35.11
N SER A 199 -14.36 30.88 -34.67
CA SER A 199 -15.50 30.85 -35.57
C SER A 199 -15.50 32.18 -36.32
N SER A 200 -15.43 32.11 -37.63
CA SER A 200 -15.62 33.22 -38.58
C SER A 200 -17.07 33.76 -38.57
N SER A 201 -17.62 33.96 -37.38
CA SER A 201 -19.01 34.37 -37.14
C SER A 201 -19.22 34.93 -35.72
N ALA A 202 -18.40 35.91 -35.34
CA ALA A 202 -18.70 36.80 -34.21
C ALA A 202 -18.43 38.25 -34.64
N GLN A 203 -19.33 38.74 -35.47
CA GLN A 203 -19.61 40.15 -35.63
C GLN A 203 -20.41 40.56 -34.38
N ASN A 204 -19.74 41.24 -33.46
CA ASN A 204 -20.29 42.11 -32.41
C ASN A 204 -19.14 43.07 -32.13
N ASP A 205 -19.11 44.25 -32.75
CA ASP A 205 -19.72 45.46 -32.20
C ASP A 205 -19.36 45.63 -30.71
N ASP A 206 -18.12 46.05 -30.47
CA ASP A 206 -17.78 46.99 -29.41
C ASP A 206 -16.55 47.79 -29.89
N ASP A 207 -16.74 49.11 -29.92
CA ASP A 207 -15.83 50.20 -30.30
C ASP A 207 -14.33 49.90 -30.34
N ASP A 208 -13.75 49.72 -31.54
CA ASP A 208 -12.30 49.79 -31.72
C ASP A 208 -11.88 50.63 -32.94
N ASP A 209 -11.21 51.73 -32.60
CA ASP A 209 -10.74 52.86 -33.41
C ASP A 209 -9.91 52.40 -34.65
N PRO A 210 -10.21 52.85 -35.89
CA PRO A 210 -9.56 52.41 -37.13
C PRO A 210 -8.05 52.72 -37.24
N ARG A 211 -7.48 53.39 -36.22
CA ARG A 211 -6.04 53.67 -36.12
C ARG A 211 -5.25 52.50 -35.54
N GLN A 212 -5.85 51.63 -34.72
CA GLN A 212 -5.14 50.50 -34.11
C GLN A 212 -4.90 49.36 -35.12
N GLN A 213 -5.84 49.12 -36.03
CA GLN A 213 -5.69 48.13 -37.11
C GLN A 213 -4.49 48.41 -38.04
N ARG A 214 -4.07 49.68 -38.16
CA ARG A 214 -2.94 50.05 -39.03
C ARG A 214 -1.59 49.65 -38.44
N ILE A 215 -1.45 49.63 -37.12
CA ILE A 215 -0.20 49.24 -36.45
C ILE A 215 -0.05 47.72 -36.48
N ASP A 216 -1.14 47.00 -36.24
CA ASP A 216 -1.15 45.53 -36.33
C ASP A 216 -0.90 45.04 -37.76
N ASN A 217 -1.45 45.72 -38.77
CA ASN A 217 -1.19 45.40 -40.17
C ASN A 217 0.25 45.75 -40.61
N LEU A 218 0.87 46.78 -40.04
CA LEU A 218 2.28 47.08 -40.32
C LEU A 218 3.22 46.07 -39.66
N LEU A 219 2.89 45.62 -38.44
CA LEU A 219 3.72 44.65 -37.71
C LEU A 219 3.60 43.24 -38.30
N ARG A 220 2.42 42.88 -38.84
CA ARG A 220 2.20 41.63 -39.59
C ARG A 220 2.95 41.61 -40.92
N ARG A 221 3.08 42.75 -41.59
CA ARG A 221 3.81 42.85 -42.87
C ARG A 221 5.34 42.81 -42.72
N GLN A 222 5.87 43.07 -41.52
CA GLN A 222 7.32 43.10 -41.25
C GLN A 222 7.86 41.77 -40.66
N ARG A 223 6.99 40.83 -40.27
CA ARG A 223 7.36 39.44 -39.99
C ARG A 223 6.81 38.57 -41.11
N GLY A 224 7.69 38.19 -42.04
CA GLY A 224 7.38 37.44 -43.26
C GLY A 224 6.31 36.37 -43.08
N GLU A 225 5.21 36.57 -43.81
CA GLU A 225 4.09 35.66 -43.96
C GLU A 225 4.32 34.88 -45.25
N ASP A 226 5.07 33.78 -45.16
CA ASP A 226 4.98 32.69 -46.13
C ASP A 226 3.76 31.84 -45.73
N ASP A 227 2.57 32.32 -46.10
CA ASP A 227 1.31 31.57 -46.03
C ASP A 227 1.02 31.00 -47.42
N ASP A 228 1.61 29.84 -47.71
CA ASP A 228 1.31 29.06 -48.91
C ASP A 228 0.15 28.10 -48.60
N GLY A 229 -0.98 28.40 -49.23
CA GLY A 229 -2.23 27.66 -49.11
C GLY A 229 -2.14 26.28 -49.76
N SER A 230 -1.77 25.27 -48.97
CA SER A 230 -1.95 23.86 -49.34
C SER A 230 -2.88 23.14 -48.34
N ASN A 231 -4.04 22.75 -48.86
CA ASN A 231 -5.11 22.02 -48.18
C ASN A 231 -4.71 20.56 -47.87
N ALA A 232 -3.73 20.33 -46.98
CA ALA A 232 -3.39 19.00 -46.47
C ALA A 232 -2.51 19.01 -45.19
N ALA A 233 -3.00 19.41 -44.01
CA ALA A 233 -2.26 19.15 -42.77
C ALA A 233 -3.08 19.14 -41.46
N PRO A 234 -3.81 18.07 -41.14
CA PRO A 234 -4.30 17.82 -39.77
C PRO A 234 -3.45 16.78 -38.99
N ARG A 235 -2.17 16.52 -39.34
CA ARG A 235 -1.32 15.50 -38.67
C ARG A 235 -0.05 16.00 -37.99
N ASN A 236 0.46 17.18 -38.37
CA ASN A 236 1.87 17.50 -38.12
C ASN A 236 2.23 17.72 -36.64
N LYS A 237 1.36 18.27 -35.78
CA LYS A 237 1.73 18.54 -34.36
C LYS A 237 1.77 17.26 -33.53
N ARG A 238 0.73 16.42 -33.66
CA ARG A 238 0.65 15.11 -33.02
C ARG A 238 1.78 14.21 -33.52
N GLU A 239 1.99 14.17 -34.83
CA GLU A 239 3.06 13.39 -35.45
C GLU A 239 4.45 13.89 -35.05
N ALA A 240 4.68 15.20 -34.99
CA ALA A 240 5.95 15.76 -34.51
C ALA A 240 6.23 15.40 -33.04
N ALA A 241 5.21 15.39 -32.17
CA ALA A 241 5.36 14.95 -30.79
C ALA A 241 5.68 13.45 -30.70
N ALA A 242 5.05 12.62 -31.53
CA ALA A 242 5.34 11.20 -31.63
C ALA A 242 6.80 10.93 -32.08
N VAL A 243 7.24 11.64 -33.13
CA VAL A 243 8.61 11.53 -33.67
C VAL A 243 9.63 11.97 -32.61
N ALA A 244 9.42 13.10 -31.95
CA ALA A 244 10.31 13.59 -30.90
C ALA A 244 10.42 12.60 -29.72
N MET A 245 9.30 11.97 -29.33
CA MET A 245 9.30 10.94 -28.28
C MET A 245 10.07 9.68 -28.71
N ARG A 246 9.88 9.22 -29.94
CA ARG A 246 10.58 8.05 -30.50
C ARG A 246 12.07 8.29 -30.63
N GLU A 247 12.48 9.45 -31.14
CA GLU A 247 13.89 9.85 -31.24
C GLU A 247 14.55 9.88 -29.86
N LEU A 248 13.88 10.46 -28.86
CA LEU A 248 14.39 10.49 -27.49
C LEU A 248 14.54 9.07 -26.90
N ILE A 249 13.53 8.21 -27.05
CA ILE A 249 13.61 6.81 -26.58
C ILE A 249 14.75 6.07 -27.29
N ASN A 250 14.91 6.22 -28.61
CA ASN A 250 15.97 5.57 -29.36
C ASN A 250 17.36 6.04 -28.89
N SER A 251 17.54 7.35 -28.74
CA SER A 251 18.79 7.91 -28.21
C SER A 251 19.10 7.41 -26.80
N LEU A 252 18.09 7.32 -25.93
CA LEU A 252 18.23 6.77 -24.59
C LEU A 252 18.60 5.28 -24.62
N LEU A 253 17.94 4.48 -25.44
CA LEU A 253 18.25 3.05 -25.59
C LEU A 253 19.65 2.80 -26.16
N GLU A 254 20.11 3.62 -27.11
CA GLU A 254 21.45 3.55 -27.68
C GLU A 254 22.53 3.98 -26.68
N SER A 255 22.24 5.00 -25.87
CA SER A 255 23.15 5.49 -24.82
C SER A 255 23.19 4.59 -23.57
N GLY A 256 22.17 3.75 -23.38
CA GLY A 256 22.00 2.88 -22.23
C GLY A 256 21.85 3.66 -20.91
N THR A 257 22.88 3.60 -20.06
CA THR A 257 22.91 4.24 -18.74
C THR A 257 23.58 5.62 -18.75
N SER A 258 24.08 6.04 -19.91
CA SER A 258 24.77 7.33 -20.07
C SER A 258 23.79 8.49 -20.15
N TYR A 259 24.27 9.70 -19.83
CA TYR A 259 23.47 10.92 -19.98
C TYR A 259 23.44 11.38 -21.43
N VAL A 260 22.23 11.61 -21.95
CA VAL A 260 21.97 12.23 -23.25
C VAL A 260 21.65 13.71 -23.03
N GLU A 261 22.20 14.58 -23.88
CA GLU A 261 21.93 16.02 -23.86
C GLU A 261 20.63 16.34 -24.61
N LEU A 262 19.74 17.06 -23.95
CA LEU A 262 18.47 17.54 -24.48
C LEU A 262 18.67 18.94 -25.07
N PRO A 263 18.31 19.17 -26.36
CA PRO A 263 18.37 20.49 -26.97
C PRO A 263 17.46 21.51 -26.28
N ARG A 264 16.31 21.04 -25.78
CA ARG A 264 15.30 21.81 -25.06
C ARG A 264 14.52 20.91 -24.11
N GLU A 265 13.96 21.49 -23.05
CA GLU A 265 12.99 20.79 -22.20
C GLU A 265 11.70 20.53 -22.98
N SER A 266 11.43 19.27 -23.30
CA SER A 266 10.22 18.82 -24.02
C SER A 266 9.22 18.16 -23.08
N ALA A 267 7.93 18.17 -23.41
CA ALA A 267 6.92 17.38 -22.68
C ALA A 267 7.32 15.90 -22.59
N ALA A 268 7.94 15.35 -23.64
CA ALA A 268 8.46 13.98 -23.67
C ALA A 268 9.47 13.71 -22.54
N SER A 269 10.44 14.62 -22.34
CA SER A 269 11.44 14.49 -21.27
C SER A 269 10.82 14.56 -19.87
N ARG A 270 9.85 15.46 -19.65
CA ARG A 270 9.13 15.58 -18.37
C ARG A 270 8.26 14.35 -18.11
N PHE A 271 7.58 13.85 -19.13
CA PHE A 271 6.77 12.65 -19.05
C PHE A 271 7.60 11.45 -18.61
N LEU A 272 8.73 11.17 -19.27
CA LEU A 272 9.62 10.05 -18.94
C LEU A 272 10.15 10.09 -17.50
N VAL A 273 10.45 11.28 -16.99
CA VAL A 273 10.89 11.47 -15.60
C VAL A 273 9.74 11.24 -14.63
N ARG A 274 8.55 11.74 -14.94
CA ARG A 274 7.35 11.58 -14.11
C ARG A 274 6.89 10.12 -14.02
N VAL A 275 6.93 9.38 -15.13
CA VAL A 275 6.61 7.94 -15.13
C VAL A 275 7.75 7.06 -14.61
N LYS A 276 8.84 7.66 -14.13
CA LYS A 276 10.01 6.97 -13.57
C LYS A 276 10.65 5.97 -14.55
N VAL A 277 10.69 6.33 -15.83
CA VAL A 277 11.43 5.59 -16.86
C VAL A 277 12.83 6.17 -17.05
N ALA A 278 12.98 7.48 -16.79
CA ALA A 278 14.23 8.20 -16.92
C ALA A 278 14.50 9.07 -15.69
N GLN A 279 15.75 9.51 -15.55
CA GLN A 279 16.20 10.43 -14.50
C GLN A 279 17.00 11.58 -15.11
N LEU A 280 16.72 12.80 -14.65
CA LEU A 280 17.55 13.96 -14.97
C LEU A 280 18.85 13.95 -14.18
N HIS A 281 19.86 14.64 -14.69
CA HIS A 281 21.09 14.86 -13.97
C HIS A 281 20.86 15.81 -12.79
N PRO A 282 21.35 15.51 -11.57
CA PRO A 282 21.05 16.31 -10.36
C PRO A 282 21.46 17.79 -10.44
N ARG A 283 22.41 18.12 -11.32
CA ARG A 283 22.93 19.47 -11.50
C ARG A 283 22.58 20.09 -12.86
N ASP A 284 22.05 19.30 -13.79
CA ASP A 284 21.81 19.75 -15.16
C ASP A 284 20.49 19.18 -15.69
N ALA A 285 19.45 20.01 -15.75
CA ALA A 285 18.13 19.62 -16.24
C ALA A 285 18.12 19.30 -17.75
N ARG A 286 19.20 19.61 -18.49
CA ARG A 286 19.35 19.28 -19.91
C ARG A 286 19.93 17.88 -20.13
N ARG A 287 20.30 17.15 -19.08
CA ARG A 287 20.88 15.81 -19.22
C ARG A 287 19.91 14.79 -18.64
N ILE A 288 19.58 13.78 -19.45
CA ILE A 288 18.65 12.71 -19.08
C ILE A 288 19.28 11.34 -19.32
N ARG A 289 19.03 10.38 -18.45
CA ARG A 289 19.46 8.98 -18.60
C ARG A 289 18.30 8.02 -18.37
N LEU A 290 18.35 6.84 -18.98
CA LEU A 290 17.41 5.78 -18.71
C LEU A 290 17.69 5.16 -17.33
N ILE A 291 16.64 4.75 -16.62
CA ILE A 291 16.81 3.87 -15.47
C ILE A 291 17.22 2.49 -15.97
N ASP A 292 18.20 1.89 -15.30
CA ASP A 292 18.68 0.56 -15.65
C ASP A 292 17.67 -0.50 -15.17
N PHE A 293 16.85 -0.99 -16.10
CA PHE A 293 15.90 -2.09 -15.88
C PHE A 293 16.54 -3.47 -16.08
N GLY A 294 17.75 -3.53 -16.64
CA GLY A 294 18.42 -4.79 -16.98
C GLY A 294 19.27 -5.34 -15.85
N ARG A 295 19.66 -4.51 -14.89
CA ARG A 295 20.49 -4.93 -13.76
C ARG A 295 19.69 -5.78 -12.77
N SER A 296 19.87 -7.10 -12.86
CA SER A 296 19.48 -8.05 -11.83
C SER A 296 20.60 -8.19 -10.78
N PHE A 297 20.30 -8.63 -9.56
CA PHE A 297 21.34 -8.92 -8.56
C PHE A 297 22.05 -10.27 -8.79
N GLU A 298 21.59 -11.06 -9.77
CA GLU A 298 22.02 -12.44 -10.01
C GLU A 298 22.93 -12.59 -11.24
N ASP A 299 23.06 -11.55 -12.08
CA ASP A 299 23.95 -11.49 -13.24
C ASP A 299 25.27 -10.74 -12.98
#